data_AF-A9FCD1-F1
#
_entry.id   AF-A9FCD1-F1
#
_cell.length_a   1.000
_cell.length_b   1.000
_cell.length_c   1.000
_cell.angle_alpha   90.00
_cell.angle_beta   90.00
_cell.angle_gamma   90.00
#
_symmetry.space_group_name_H-M   'P 1'
#
loop_
_entity.id
_entity.type
_entity.pdbx_description
1 polymer ?
#
loop_
_entity_poly.entity_id
_entity_poly.type
_entity_poly.pdbx_seq_one_letter_code
_entity_poly.pdbx_strand_id
1 'polypeptide(L)'
;MRKAEIEALVRAHRGRARPVAFFHVLRQPSLEPDDHAFLSEHIDELGTSDLLRWRARCESGFSGPVIRQLARLAIQDPAHFQHEVLGVPRLVLDEEEWIELSDLVRGKVPAAIYERVLERCRREPVQWPSGFILAPKVHKGLPPLLDGDELDGLNGERPALRDLPVPKILAARRAGALSLDDDALAALAMERARGSDEDWSVDILHFPPALRDAILEKARRTPRGAERANLLGWLEAHGVARAALMDIALGAIRAGDDAYAVLSWLARQLTTRAAWDKHGLETLSTLMSRRAFSEIGELVTLAWSEASQGGKEISRGFLEAIQVAFALVLLGMAREALAAGREAGATAALSALACLDPPSRVSRAVHELRRVPGASPDVVELIAVNERLVKHSDARDASLEGFVAALHAIADASS
;
A
#
# COMPACT_ATOMS: atom_id res chain seq x y z
N MET A 1 -19.79 -1.08 -18.85
CA MET A 1 -20.49 -0.24 -17.85
C MET A 1 -21.50 0.65 -18.54
N ARG A 2 -22.57 1.07 -17.83
CA ARG A 2 -23.57 1.99 -18.41
C ARG A 2 -23.05 3.44 -18.40
N LYS A 3 -23.43 4.24 -19.39
CA LYS A 3 -23.07 5.66 -19.50
C LYS A 3 -23.24 6.46 -18.20
N ALA A 4 -24.38 6.32 -17.51
CA ALA A 4 -24.66 7.04 -16.26
C ALA A 4 -23.64 6.75 -15.15
N GLU A 5 -23.10 5.53 -15.12
CA GLU A 5 -22.12 5.10 -14.13
C GLU A 5 -20.74 5.66 -14.45
N ILE A 6 -20.39 5.68 -15.73
CA ILE A 6 -19.16 6.32 -16.22
C ILE A 6 -19.20 7.81 -15.90
N GLU A 7 -20.31 8.50 -16.17
CA GLU A 7 -20.49 9.92 -15.83
C GLU A 7 -20.36 10.19 -14.32
N ALA A 8 -20.96 9.33 -13.48
CA ALA A 8 -20.84 9.43 -12.03
C ALA A 8 -19.37 9.27 -11.58
N LEU A 9 -18.62 8.34 -12.19
CA LEU A 9 -17.19 8.18 -11.94
C LEU A 9 -16.36 9.36 -12.44
N VAL A 10 -16.67 9.94 -13.60
CA VAL A 10 -15.99 11.14 -14.09
C VAL A 10 -16.19 12.29 -13.12
N ARG A 11 -17.41 12.48 -12.60
CA ARG A 11 -17.68 13.46 -11.54
C ARG A 11 -16.90 13.14 -10.26
N ALA A 12 -16.83 11.88 -9.86
CA ALA A 12 -16.03 11.43 -8.71
C ALA A 12 -14.54 11.76 -8.84
N HIS A 13 -14.01 11.68 -10.05
CA HIS A 13 -12.62 11.99 -10.38
C HIS A 13 -12.39 13.45 -10.79
N ARG A 14 -13.32 14.35 -10.41
CA ARG A 14 -13.27 15.80 -10.67
C ARG A 14 -13.18 16.15 -12.16
N GLY A 15 -13.87 15.39 -13.00
CA GLY A 15 -13.90 15.58 -14.44
C GLY A 15 -12.72 14.95 -15.19
N ARG A 16 -11.78 14.29 -14.51
CA ARG A 16 -10.61 13.66 -15.16
C ARG A 16 -11.02 12.33 -15.79
N ALA A 17 -10.87 12.18 -17.11
CA ALA A 17 -11.25 10.95 -17.80
C ALA A 17 -10.22 9.83 -17.67
N ARG A 18 -8.92 10.16 -17.67
CA ARG A 18 -7.84 9.17 -17.57
C ARG A 18 -7.94 8.27 -16.32
N PRO A 19 -8.17 8.78 -15.09
CA PRO A 19 -8.38 7.93 -13.92
C PRO A 19 -9.60 7.01 -14.06
N VAL A 20 -10.68 7.48 -14.69
CA VAL A 20 -11.87 6.66 -14.94
C VAL A 20 -11.56 5.54 -15.92
N ALA A 21 -10.86 5.86 -17.02
CA ALA A 21 -10.40 4.89 -18.00
C ALA A 21 -9.52 3.82 -17.34
N PHE A 22 -8.49 4.24 -16.60
CA PHE A 22 -7.49 3.35 -16.02
C PHE A 22 -8.04 2.49 -14.87
N PHE A 23 -8.74 3.11 -13.92
CA PHE A 23 -9.16 2.43 -12.69
C PHE A 23 -10.48 1.67 -12.79
N HIS A 24 -11.34 2.03 -13.75
CA HIS A 24 -12.70 1.46 -13.84
C HIS A 24 -12.95 0.78 -15.18
N VAL A 25 -12.82 1.51 -16.28
CA VAL A 25 -13.24 1.03 -17.60
C VAL A 25 -12.32 -0.11 -18.08
N LEU A 26 -11.02 0.14 -18.16
CA LEU A 26 -10.03 -0.82 -18.69
C LEU A 26 -9.77 -2.03 -17.80
N ARG A 27 -10.40 -2.08 -16.61
CA ARG A 27 -10.34 -3.23 -15.70
C ARG A 27 -11.51 -4.19 -15.87
N GLN A 28 -12.61 -3.78 -16.51
CA GLN A 28 -13.77 -4.64 -16.75
C GLN A 28 -13.41 -5.82 -17.64
N PRO A 29 -13.84 -7.06 -17.31
CA PRO A 29 -13.47 -8.28 -18.04
C PRO A 29 -13.81 -8.20 -19.54
N SER A 30 -14.93 -7.54 -19.87
CA SER A 30 -15.36 -7.21 -21.22
C SER A 30 -15.73 -5.73 -21.29
N LEU A 31 -15.39 -5.07 -22.40
CA LEU A 31 -15.80 -3.69 -22.66
C LEU A 31 -17.12 -3.67 -23.41
N GLU A 32 -18.07 -2.86 -22.92
CA GLU A 32 -19.38 -2.65 -23.54
C GLU A 32 -19.34 -1.42 -24.49
N PRO A 33 -20.36 -1.22 -25.34
CA PRO A 33 -20.38 -0.09 -26.29
C PRO A 33 -20.20 1.29 -25.63
N ASP A 34 -20.77 1.50 -24.44
CA ASP A 34 -20.61 2.75 -23.67
C ASP A 34 -19.17 2.95 -23.18
N ASP A 35 -18.46 1.87 -22.82
CA ASP A 35 -17.05 1.91 -22.43
C ASP A 35 -16.18 2.33 -23.63
N HIS A 36 -16.44 1.74 -24.80
CA HIS A 36 -15.76 2.07 -26.05
C HIS A 36 -16.02 3.51 -26.49
N ALA A 37 -17.26 4.00 -26.32
CA ALA A 37 -17.63 5.38 -26.62
C ALA A 37 -16.86 6.36 -25.73
N PHE A 38 -16.82 6.10 -24.42
CA PHE A 38 -16.08 6.93 -23.46
C PHE A 38 -14.57 6.96 -23.77
N LEU A 39 -13.95 5.80 -24.01
CA LEU A 39 -12.52 5.73 -24.32
C LEU A 39 -12.18 6.43 -25.65
N SER A 40 -13.10 6.40 -26.62
CA SER A 40 -12.94 7.11 -27.89
C SER A 40 -13.05 8.62 -27.73
N GLU A 41 -14.00 9.10 -26.92
CA GLU A 41 -14.20 10.52 -26.63
C GLU A 41 -12.98 11.16 -25.95
N HIS A 42 -12.35 10.41 -25.03
CA HIS A 42 -11.21 10.89 -24.24
C HIS A 42 -9.86 10.32 -24.69
N ILE A 43 -9.75 9.85 -25.94
CA ILE A 43 -8.56 9.15 -26.43
C ILE A 43 -7.27 9.97 -26.32
N ASP A 44 -7.37 11.30 -26.41
CA ASP A 44 -6.24 12.22 -26.31
C ASP A 44 -5.74 12.41 -24.86
N GLU A 45 -6.53 12.02 -23.86
CA GLU A 45 -6.13 12.02 -22.45
C GLU A 45 -5.48 10.69 -22.02
N LEU A 46 -5.56 9.65 -22.86
CA LEU A 46 -5.07 8.31 -22.55
C LEU A 46 -3.56 8.20 -22.77
N GLY A 47 -2.86 7.59 -21.80
CA GLY A 47 -1.45 7.25 -21.96
C GLY A 47 -1.24 6.02 -22.84
N THR A 48 0.00 5.80 -23.28
CA THR A 48 0.37 4.61 -24.07
C THR A 48 -0.07 3.32 -23.39
N SER A 49 0.16 3.16 -22.09
CA SER A 49 -0.31 2.00 -21.30
C SER A 49 -1.82 1.76 -21.41
N ASP A 50 -2.60 2.84 -21.40
CA ASP A 50 -4.06 2.80 -21.39
C ASP A 50 -4.58 2.37 -22.77
N LEU A 51 -3.99 2.94 -23.83
CA LEU A 51 -4.25 2.57 -25.23
C LEU A 51 -3.93 1.09 -25.50
N LEU A 52 -2.79 0.61 -24.99
CA LEU A 52 -2.40 -0.79 -25.17
C LEU A 52 -3.31 -1.75 -24.41
N ARG A 53 -3.70 -1.39 -23.18
CA ARG A 53 -4.66 -2.17 -22.39
C ARG A 53 -6.04 -2.19 -23.05
N TRP A 54 -6.47 -1.06 -23.63
CA TRP A 54 -7.70 -0.99 -24.40
C TRP A 54 -7.66 -1.92 -25.61
N ARG A 55 -6.59 -1.85 -26.41
CA ARG A 55 -6.42 -2.71 -27.59
C ARG A 55 -6.48 -4.19 -27.23
N ALA A 56 -5.82 -4.61 -26.16
CA ALA A 56 -5.83 -6.00 -25.71
C ALA A 56 -7.23 -6.53 -25.32
N ARG A 57 -8.20 -5.64 -25.12
CA ARG A 57 -9.59 -5.96 -24.76
C ARG A 57 -10.58 -5.78 -25.93
N CYS A 58 -10.14 -5.22 -27.04
CA CYS A 58 -10.97 -5.07 -28.24
C CYS A 58 -11.04 -6.38 -29.03
N GLU A 59 -12.22 -6.68 -29.59
CA GLU A 59 -12.36 -7.65 -30.65
C GLU A 59 -11.56 -7.21 -31.90
N SER A 60 -11.10 -8.17 -32.69
CA SER A 60 -10.40 -7.92 -33.96
C SER A 60 -11.22 -6.98 -34.84
N GLY A 61 -10.66 -5.83 -35.22
CA GLY A 61 -11.32 -4.81 -36.06
C GLY A 61 -11.89 -3.60 -35.32
N PHE A 62 -11.94 -3.59 -33.98
CA PHE A 62 -12.38 -2.41 -33.19
C PHE A 62 -11.22 -1.51 -32.72
N SER A 63 -10.01 -1.74 -33.20
CA SER A 63 -8.78 -1.07 -32.75
C SER A 63 -8.44 0.22 -33.49
N GLY A 64 -9.15 0.56 -34.57
CA GLY A 64 -8.82 1.70 -35.43
C GLY A 64 -8.58 3.03 -34.69
N PRO A 65 -9.39 3.42 -33.68
CA PRO A 65 -9.09 4.61 -32.87
C PRO A 65 -7.74 4.53 -32.15
N VAL A 66 -7.42 3.36 -31.56
CA VAL A 66 -6.14 3.11 -30.88
C VAL A 66 -4.97 3.18 -31.86
N ILE A 67 -5.09 2.53 -33.02
CA ILE A 67 -4.04 2.52 -34.04
C ILE A 67 -3.76 3.93 -34.56
N ARG A 68 -4.81 4.73 -34.80
CA ARG A 68 -4.66 6.14 -35.17
C ARG A 68 -3.94 6.96 -34.09
N GLN A 69 -4.22 6.71 -32.81
CA GLN A 69 -3.55 7.42 -31.73
C GLN A 69 -2.08 6.99 -31.56
N LEU A 70 -1.78 5.70 -31.68
CA LEU A 70 -0.40 5.20 -31.70
C LEU A 70 0.38 5.79 -32.89
N ALA A 71 -0.25 5.93 -34.06
CA ALA A 71 0.37 6.58 -35.21
C ALA A 71 0.65 8.07 -34.94
N ARG A 72 -0.28 8.80 -34.33
CA ARG A 72 -0.05 10.20 -33.92
C ARG A 72 1.12 10.31 -32.95
N LEU A 73 1.19 9.41 -31.95
CA LEU A 73 2.29 9.35 -30.99
C LEU A 73 3.64 9.13 -31.70
N ALA A 74 3.70 8.19 -32.65
CA ALA A 74 4.89 7.92 -33.44
C ALA A 74 5.36 9.14 -34.25
N ILE A 75 4.43 9.96 -34.73
CA ILE A 75 4.71 11.16 -35.51
C ILE A 75 5.16 12.32 -34.61
N GLN A 76 4.51 12.51 -33.47
CA GLN A 76 4.76 13.63 -32.56
C GLN A 76 6.00 13.42 -31.70
N ASP A 77 6.16 12.22 -31.13
CA ASP A 77 7.30 11.82 -30.30
C ASP A 77 7.80 10.43 -30.69
N PRO A 78 8.64 10.36 -31.75
CA PRO A 78 9.16 9.10 -32.25
C PRO A 78 10.02 8.36 -31.21
N ALA A 79 10.72 9.08 -30.32
CA ALA A 79 11.58 8.49 -29.30
C ALA A 79 10.74 7.80 -28.21
N HIS A 80 9.68 8.46 -27.74
CA HIS A 80 8.75 7.88 -26.78
C HIS A 80 8.02 6.67 -27.37
N PHE A 81 7.53 6.75 -28.62
CA PHE A 81 6.93 5.62 -29.32
C PHE A 81 7.89 4.43 -29.45
N GLN A 82 9.15 4.69 -29.77
CA GLN A 82 10.17 3.66 -29.84
C GLN A 82 10.36 2.93 -28.51
N HIS A 83 10.37 3.66 -27.39
CA HIS A 83 10.56 3.09 -26.06
C HIS A 83 9.34 2.31 -25.58
N GLU A 84 8.16 2.95 -25.60
CA GLU A 84 6.93 2.45 -24.98
C GLU A 84 6.12 1.50 -25.85
N VAL A 85 6.29 1.53 -27.19
CA VAL A 85 5.50 0.69 -28.12
C VAL A 85 6.40 -0.34 -28.79
N LEU A 86 7.47 0.09 -29.46
CA LEU A 86 8.36 -0.84 -30.18
C LEU A 86 9.31 -1.61 -29.26
N GLY A 87 9.65 -1.04 -28.10
CA GLY A 87 10.50 -1.64 -27.08
C GLY A 87 9.82 -2.72 -26.23
N VAL A 88 8.48 -2.78 -26.23
CA VAL A 88 7.71 -3.72 -25.42
C VAL A 88 7.65 -5.09 -26.12
N PRO A 89 8.17 -6.17 -25.51
CA PRO A 89 8.22 -7.50 -26.13
C PRO A 89 6.84 -8.15 -26.32
N ARG A 90 5.85 -7.75 -25.51
CA ARG A 90 4.53 -8.39 -25.41
C ARG A 90 3.41 -7.63 -26.12
N LEU A 91 3.74 -6.59 -26.90
CA LEU A 91 2.73 -5.91 -27.70
C LEU A 91 2.29 -6.82 -28.86
N VAL A 92 1.09 -7.37 -28.76
CA VAL A 92 0.44 -8.15 -29.82
C VAL A 92 -0.56 -7.24 -30.50
N LEU A 93 -0.15 -6.61 -31.61
CA LEU A 93 -1.09 -6.13 -32.62
C LEU A 93 -1.19 -7.22 -33.68
N ASP A 94 -2.36 -7.39 -34.25
CA ASP A 94 -2.58 -8.34 -35.33
C ASP A 94 -1.94 -7.80 -36.63
N GLU A 95 -1.73 -8.68 -37.61
CA GLU A 95 -1.04 -8.32 -38.86
C GLU A 95 -1.74 -7.15 -39.58
N GLU A 96 -3.07 -7.16 -39.64
CA GLU A 96 -3.88 -6.10 -40.25
C GLU A 96 -3.66 -4.73 -39.57
N GLU A 97 -3.43 -4.72 -38.26
CA GLU A 97 -3.26 -3.51 -37.48
C GLU A 97 -1.86 -2.94 -37.58
N TRP A 98 -0.87 -3.84 -37.66
CA TRP A 98 0.49 -3.46 -37.99
C TRP A 98 0.57 -2.88 -39.42
N ILE A 99 -0.20 -3.44 -40.36
CA ILE A 99 -0.34 -2.89 -41.71
C ILE A 99 -0.96 -1.49 -41.65
N GLU A 100 -2.11 -1.33 -40.96
CA GLU A 100 -2.77 -0.02 -40.79
C GLU A 100 -1.83 1.01 -40.16
N LEU A 101 -1.13 0.63 -39.08
CA LEU A 101 -0.16 1.49 -38.42
C LEU A 101 0.97 1.90 -39.38
N SER A 102 1.52 0.95 -40.14
CA SER A 102 2.59 1.22 -41.11
C SER A 102 2.14 2.20 -42.20
N ASP A 103 0.91 2.07 -42.70
CA ASP A 103 0.35 2.98 -43.69
C ASP A 103 0.17 4.40 -43.12
N LEU A 104 -0.27 4.51 -41.87
CA LEU A 104 -0.48 5.80 -41.22
C LEU A 104 0.83 6.55 -40.94
N VAL A 105 1.92 5.85 -40.61
CA VAL A 105 3.23 6.46 -40.28
C VAL A 105 4.16 6.60 -41.49
N ARG A 106 3.81 6.03 -42.65
CA ARG A 106 4.64 6.04 -43.86
C ARG A 106 5.05 7.46 -44.26
N GLY A 107 6.36 7.71 -44.32
CA GLY A 107 6.93 8.99 -44.69
C GLY A 107 6.77 10.12 -43.66
N LYS A 108 6.24 9.81 -42.46
CA LYS A 108 5.98 10.79 -41.40
C LYS A 108 6.84 10.58 -40.14
N VAL A 109 7.58 9.48 -40.07
CA VAL A 109 8.47 9.14 -38.95
C VAL A 109 9.89 8.88 -39.46
N PRO A 110 10.93 8.96 -38.60
CA PRO A 110 12.29 8.63 -38.99
C PRO A 110 12.40 7.21 -39.59
N ALA A 111 13.25 7.05 -40.61
CA ALA A 111 13.38 5.79 -41.35
C ALA A 111 13.64 4.57 -40.45
N ALA A 112 14.51 4.73 -39.44
CA ALA A 112 14.84 3.67 -38.48
C ALA A 112 13.62 3.19 -37.66
N ILE A 113 12.66 4.08 -37.37
CA ILE A 113 11.42 3.72 -36.65
C ILE A 113 10.44 3.05 -37.60
N TYR A 114 10.30 3.56 -38.83
CA TYR A 114 9.46 2.96 -39.86
C TYR A 114 9.90 1.52 -40.20
N GLU A 115 11.20 1.28 -40.34
CA GLU A 115 11.76 -0.06 -40.56
C GLU A 115 11.41 -1.03 -39.42
N ARG A 116 11.53 -0.59 -38.16
CA ARG A 116 11.15 -1.43 -37.00
C ARG A 116 9.66 -1.73 -36.94
N VAL A 117 8.79 -0.82 -37.40
CA VAL A 117 7.35 -1.09 -37.55
C VAL A 117 7.14 -2.18 -38.59
N LEU A 118 7.80 -2.08 -39.75
CA LEU A 118 7.71 -3.09 -40.82
C LEU A 118 8.28 -4.46 -40.41
N GLU A 119 9.32 -4.49 -39.59
CA GLU A 119 9.87 -5.74 -39.03
C GLU A 119 8.87 -6.45 -38.12
N ARG A 120 8.11 -5.70 -37.32
CA ARG A 120 7.04 -6.25 -36.47
C ARG A 120 5.86 -6.79 -37.30
N CYS A 121 5.59 -6.24 -38.48
CA CYS A 121 4.60 -6.79 -39.42
C CYS A 121 4.96 -8.20 -39.96
N ARG A 122 6.21 -8.67 -39.83
CA ARG A 122 6.75 -9.78 -40.66
C ARG A 122 7.35 -10.99 -39.92
N ARG A 123 7.15 -11.22 -38.61
CA ARG A 123 7.90 -12.31 -37.93
C ARG A 123 7.23 -13.10 -36.79
N GLU A 124 7.44 -14.43 -36.84
CA GLU A 124 7.47 -15.37 -35.70
C GLU A 124 8.68 -15.12 -34.75
N PRO A 125 8.59 -15.52 -33.46
CA PRO A 125 9.41 -14.96 -32.38
C PRO A 125 10.89 -15.38 -32.39
N VAL A 126 11.75 -14.42 -32.06
CA VAL A 126 13.19 -14.66 -31.81
C VAL A 126 13.37 -15.26 -30.41
N GLN A 127 14.05 -16.41 -30.36
CA GLN A 127 14.59 -17.01 -29.14
C GLN A 127 15.75 -16.15 -28.61
N TRP A 128 15.74 -15.88 -27.31
CA TRP A 128 16.82 -15.14 -26.64
C TRP A 128 18.05 -16.04 -26.46
N PRO A 129 19.26 -15.58 -26.81
CA PRO A 129 20.48 -16.17 -26.31
C PRO A 129 20.61 -15.92 -24.81
N SER A 130 20.76 -17.00 -24.07
CA SER A 130 21.27 -17.06 -22.70
C SER A 130 22.57 -16.27 -22.56
N GLY A 131 22.62 -15.31 -21.64
CA GLY A 131 23.83 -14.51 -21.42
C GLY A 131 23.70 -13.45 -20.34
N PHE A 132 23.29 -13.81 -19.12
CA PHE A 132 23.56 -12.98 -17.95
C PHE A 132 24.92 -13.36 -17.36
N ILE A 133 25.91 -12.50 -17.58
CA ILE A 133 27.11 -12.40 -16.74
C ILE A 133 27.13 -10.98 -16.24
N LEU A 134 27.08 -10.81 -14.92
CA LEU A 134 27.95 -9.94 -14.13
C LEU A 134 27.51 -10.03 -12.65
N ALA A 135 28.26 -10.83 -11.90
CA ALA A 135 28.32 -10.73 -10.45
C ALA A 135 29.40 -9.69 -10.07
N PRO A 136 29.12 -8.77 -9.13
CA PRO A 136 30.16 -8.11 -8.36
C PRO A 136 30.29 -8.72 -6.96
N LYS A 137 31.56 -8.84 -6.56
CA LYS A 137 32.07 -9.52 -5.37
C LYS A 137 31.63 -8.85 -4.07
N VAL A 138 31.16 -9.65 -3.13
CA VAL A 138 31.02 -9.30 -1.70
C VAL A 138 32.41 -9.39 -1.05
N HIS A 139 32.86 -8.29 -0.43
CA HIS A 139 34.03 -8.27 0.45
C HIS A 139 33.72 -8.95 1.78
N LYS A 140 34.62 -9.85 2.19
CA LYS A 140 34.69 -10.41 3.54
C LYS A 140 35.39 -9.41 4.47
N GLY A 141 34.83 -9.18 5.65
CA GLY A 141 35.53 -8.52 6.75
C GLY A 141 34.63 -8.26 7.97
N LEU A 142 34.74 -9.11 8.97
CA LEU A 142 34.40 -8.90 10.39
C LEU A 142 35.45 -9.71 11.17
N PRO A 143 35.74 -9.43 12.45
CA PRO A 143 35.62 -8.22 13.28
C PRO A 143 37.00 -7.97 13.99
N PRO A 144 37.15 -7.35 15.18
CA PRO A 144 36.23 -6.61 16.05
C PRO A 144 36.79 -5.28 16.58
N LEU A 145 35.96 -4.46 17.23
CA LEU A 145 36.38 -3.54 18.30
C LEU A 145 35.18 -3.38 19.25
N LEU A 146 35.14 -4.26 20.25
CA LEU A 146 34.59 -3.91 21.55
C LEU A 146 35.71 -3.14 22.25
N ASP A 147 35.58 -1.82 22.34
CA ASP A 147 36.39 -1.07 23.31
C ASP A 147 35.75 -1.28 24.68
N GLY A 148 36.36 -2.19 25.42
CA GLY A 148 36.22 -2.28 26.86
C GLY A 148 37.13 -1.23 27.49
N ASP A 149 36.66 0.01 27.55
CA ASP A 149 37.24 1.02 28.44
C ASP A 149 36.23 2.14 28.72
N GLU A 150 35.28 1.86 29.62
CA GLU A 150 34.42 2.90 30.20
C GLU A 150 33.98 2.51 31.64
N LEU A 151 34.92 1.98 32.42
CA LEU A 151 34.70 1.66 33.84
C LEU A 151 35.76 2.19 34.80
N ASP A 152 36.58 3.17 34.40
CA ASP A 152 37.47 3.88 35.32
C ASP A 152 37.09 5.37 35.39
N GLY A 153 36.27 5.70 36.38
CA GLY A 153 35.85 7.09 36.62
C GLY A 153 34.82 7.28 37.73
N LEU A 154 34.88 6.51 38.83
CA LEU A 154 34.02 6.73 40.00
C LEU A 154 34.80 6.63 41.31
N ASN A 155 35.75 7.54 41.50
CA ASN A 155 36.28 7.90 42.83
C ASN A 155 36.15 9.41 43.01
N GLY A 156 34.99 9.85 43.49
CA GLY A 156 34.72 11.24 43.86
C GLY A 156 33.29 11.62 43.51
N GLU A 157 32.41 11.62 44.52
CA GLU A 157 30.97 11.96 44.46
C GLU A 157 30.11 10.98 43.65
N ARG A 158 29.42 10.06 44.35
CA ARG A 158 28.39 9.22 43.71
C ARG A 158 27.27 10.14 43.22
N PRO A 159 27.01 10.28 41.91
CA PRO A 159 25.81 10.97 41.45
C PRO A 159 24.59 10.31 42.10
N ALA A 160 23.58 11.09 42.45
CA ALA A 160 22.37 10.51 43.01
C ALA A 160 21.84 9.49 42.00
N LEU A 161 21.30 8.35 42.45
CA LEU A 161 20.72 7.34 41.54
C LEU A 161 19.67 7.95 40.58
N ARG A 162 19.08 9.09 40.98
CA ARG A 162 18.16 9.94 40.21
C ARG A 162 18.80 10.70 39.03
N ASP A 163 20.12 10.71 38.90
CA ASP A 163 20.82 11.39 37.81
C ASP A 163 21.41 10.38 36.81
N LEU A 164 21.40 9.08 37.15
CA LEU A 164 21.89 8.02 36.29
C LEU A 164 20.79 7.47 35.36
N PRO A 165 21.09 7.22 34.07
CA PRO A 165 20.25 6.46 33.16
C PRO A 165 19.97 5.04 33.68
N VAL A 166 18.77 4.51 33.43
CA VAL A 166 18.35 3.15 33.79
C VAL A 166 19.35 2.08 33.29
N PRO A 167 19.88 2.14 32.05
CA PRO A 167 20.91 1.20 31.59
C PRO A 167 22.16 1.20 32.45
N LYS A 168 22.64 2.37 32.89
CA LYS A 168 23.82 2.49 33.76
C LYS A 168 23.55 1.90 35.14
N ILE A 169 22.34 2.10 35.67
CA ILE A 169 21.91 1.50 36.94
C ILE A 169 21.85 -0.03 36.82
N LEU A 170 21.29 -0.54 35.73
CA LEU A 170 21.24 -1.98 35.44
C LEU A 170 22.63 -2.58 35.27
N ALA A 171 23.54 -1.89 34.58
CA ALA A 171 24.93 -2.30 34.44
C ALA A 171 25.64 -2.35 35.81
N ALA A 172 25.51 -1.31 36.64
CA ALA A 172 26.08 -1.26 37.98
C ALA A 172 25.53 -2.36 38.90
N ARG A 173 24.22 -2.67 38.81
CA ARG A 173 23.58 -3.77 39.54
C ARG A 173 24.14 -5.12 39.10
N ARG A 174 24.25 -5.37 37.78
CA ARG A 174 24.83 -6.61 37.22
C ARG A 174 26.30 -6.80 37.63
N ALA A 175 27.07 -5.71 37.73
CA ALA A 175 28.46 -5.71 38.17
C ALA A 175 28.60 -5.86 39.71
N GLY A 176 27.51 -5.90 40.47
CA GLY A 176 27.54 -5.95 41.93
C GLY A 176 27.95 -4.64 42.61
N ALA A 177 28.13 -3.57 41.85
CA ALA A 177 28.48 -2.23 42.36
C ALA A 177 27.30 -1.50 43.01
N LEU A 178 26.07 -1.97 42.76
CA LEU A 178 24.83 -1.42 43.32
C LEU A 178 23.94 -2.54 43.85
N SER A 179 23.55 -2.46 45.13
CA SER A 179 22.52 -3.31 45.72
C SER A 179 21.18 -2.58 45.68
N LEU A 180 20.30 -3.01 44.77
CA LEU A 180 18.93 -2.53 44.62
C LEU A 180 18.04 -3.76 44.46
N ASP A 181 16.98 -3.85 45.27
CA ASP A 181 15.96 -4.88 45.10
C ASP A 181 15.11 -4.63 43.85
N ASP A 182 14.33 -5.64 43.45
CA ASP A 182 13.54 -5.57 42.21
C ASP A 182 12.40 -4.54 42.32
N ASP A 183 11.82 -4.35 43.52
CA ASP A 183 10.71 -3.42 43.74
C ASP A 183 11.17 -1.96 43.62
N ALA A 184 12.32 -1.62 44.23
CA ALA A 184 12.93 -0.30 44.15
C ALA A 184 13.42 0.01 42.72
N LEU A 185 13.96 -0.99 42.01
CA LEU A 185 14.34 -0.85 40.61
C LEU A 185 13.11 -0.63 39.71
N ALA A 186 12.03 -1.37 39.93
CA ALA A 186 10.78 -1.22 39.19
C ALA A 186 10.14 0.16 39.46
N ALA A 187 10.13 0.63 40.70
CA ALA A 187 9.63 1.95 41.07
C ALA A 187 10.43 3.07 40.40
N LEU A 188 11.76 2.97 40.39
CA LEU A 188 12.64 3.93 39.73
C LEU A 188 12.42 3.92 38.21
N ALA A 189 12.37 2.74 37.58
CA ALA A 189 12.11 2.61 36.16
C ALA A 189 10.72 3.18 35.80
N MET A 190 9.71 3.00 36.65
CA MET A 190 8.37 3.57 36.46
C MET A 190 8.38 5.11 36.56
N GLU A 191 9.13 5.68 37.49
CA GLU A 191 9.32 7.13 37.58
C GLU A 191 9.95 7.67 36.28
N ARG A 192 10.99 7.00 35.77
CA ARG A 192 11.66 7.36 34.51
C ARG A 192 10.77 7.20 33.30
N ALA A 193 10.01 6.12 33.23
CA ALA A 193 9.04 5.87 32.16
C ALA A 193 8.03 7.02 32.04
N ARG A 194 7.68 7.67 33.16
CA ARG A 194 6.68 8.74 33.21
C ARG A 194 7.23 10.12 32.90
N GLY A 195 8.48 10.40 33.26
CA GLY A 195 9.02 11.77 33.27
C GLY A 195 10.35 11.99 32.56
N SER A 196 10.94 10.95 31.96
CA SER A 196 12.27 11.03 31.31
C SER A 196 12.20 10.82 29.80
N ASP A 197 12.97 11.62 29.07
CA ASP A 197 13.23 11.49 27.62
C ASP A 197 14.40 10.55 27.30
N GLU A 198 14.85 9.78 28.28
CA GLU A 198 15.86 8.74 28.12
C GLU A 198 15.47 7.73 27.04
N ASP A 199 16.42 7.30 26.20
CA ASP A 199 16.22 6.26 25.21
C ASP A 199 16.52 4.87 25.79
N TRP A 200 15.54 3.97 25.77
CA TRP A 200 15.73 2.59 26.22
C TRP A 200 15.99 1.62 25.06
N SER A 201 15.96 2.08 23.81
CA SER A 201 15.95 1.22 22.61
C SER A 201 17.16 0.29 22.48
N VAL A 202 18.35 0.75 22.86
CA VAL A 202 19.62 0.00 22.73
C VAL A 202 19.75 -1.07 23.81
N ASP A 203 19.37 -0.72 25.04
CA ASP A 203 19.63 -1.55 26.21
C ASP A 203 18.46 -2.46 26.60
N ILE A 204 17.30 -2.32 25.96
CA ILE A 204 16.08 -3.04 26.33
C ILE A 204 16.25 -4.56 26.39
N LEU A 205 17.14 -5.13 25.57
CA LEU A 205 17.45 -6.57 25.57
C LEU A 205 18.07 -7.05 26.89
N HIS A 206 18.60 -6.14 27.69
CA HIS A 206 19.22 -6.41 29.00
C HIS A 206 18.29 -6.10 30.18
N PHE A 207 17.08 -5.61 29.93
CA PHE A 207 16.17 -5.24 31.00
C PHE A 207 15.56 -6.49 31.63
N PRO A 208 15.53 -6.59 32.98
CA PRO A 208 14.95 -7.76 33.64
C PRO A 208 13.41 -7.74 33.53
N PRO A 209 12.75 -8.92 33.57
CA PRO A 209 11.29 -9.02 33.51
C PRO A 209 10.54 -8.20 34.57
N ALA A 210 11.17 -7.93 35.71
CA ALA A 210 10.62 -7.07 36.77
C ALA A 210 10.26 -5.65 36.28
N LEU A 211 10.88 -5.16 35.19
CA LEU A 211 10.60 -3.83 34.63
C LEU A 211 9.45 -3.81 33.63
N ARG A 212 8.74 -4.92 33.42
CA ARG A 212 7.69 -5.04 32.41
C ARG A 212 6.68 -3.89 32.46
N ASP A 213 6.20 -3.53 33.66
CA ASP A 213 5.17 -2.50 33.80
C ASP A 213 5.73 -1.09 33.51
N ALA A 214 6.99 -0.83 33.85
CA ALA A 214 7.69 0.41 33.51
C ALA A 214 7.96 0.51 32.00
N ILE A 215 8.37 -0.58 31.36
CA ILE A 215 8.56 -0.66 29.91
C ILE A 215 7.25 -0.43 29.18
N LEU A 216 6.15 -1.00 29.67
CA LEU A 216 4.82 -0.81 29.13
C LEU A 216 4.36 0.65 29.27
N GLU A 217 4.64 1.31 30.39
CA GLU A 217 4.37 2.75 30.56
C GLU A 217 5.25 3.60 29.63
N LYS A 218 6.53 3.25 29.46
CA LYS A 218 7.45 3.96 28.55
C LYS A 218 7.00 3.82 27.10
N ALA A 219 6.57 2.64 26.66
CA ALA A 219 6.08 2.39 25.30
C ALA A 219 4.85 3.24 24.95
N ARG A 220 3.98 3.53 25.94
CA ARG A 220 2.83 4.42 25.77
C ARG A 220 3.23 5.88 25.58
N ARG A 221 4.29 6.32 26.24
CA ARG A 221 4.64 7.75 26.35
C ARG A 221 5.75 8.21 25.42
N THR A 222 6.69 7.33 25.06
CA THR A 222 7.85 7.76 24.27
C THR A 222 7.42 8.33 22.92
N PRO A 223 7.86 9.54 22.53
CA PRO A 223 7.53 10.08 21.20
C PRO A 223 8.35 9.41 20.09
N ARG A 224 9.36 8.60 20.43
CA ARG A 224 10.32 8.02 19.48
C ARG A 224 9.78 6.71 18.91
N GLY A 225 9.51 6.71 17.59
CA GLY A 225 8.99 5.54 16.88
C GLY A 225 9.89 4.30 17.02
N ALA A 226 11.21 4.47 16.83
CA ALA A 226 12.19 3.38 16.92
C ALA A 226 12.27 2.77 18.33
N GLU A 227 12.32 3.62 19.36
CA GLU A 227 12.27 3.16 20.75
C GLU A 227 10.99 2.38 21.00
N ARG A 228 9.83 2.95 20.65
CA ARG A 228 8.54 2.29 20.83
C ARG A 228 8.50 0.91 20.17
N ALA A 229 8.97 0.79 18.93
CA ALA A 229 8.99 -0.49 18.23
C ALA A 229 9.85 -1.56 18.96
N ASN A 230 11.01 -1.17 19.51
CA ASN A 230 11.85 -2.06 20.30
C ASN A 230 11.19 -2.46 21.63
N LEU A 231 10.57 -1.50 22.33
CA LEU A 231 9.83 -1.79 23.57
C LEU A 231 8.65 -2.74 23.32
N LEU A 232 7.90 -2.54 22.23
CA LEU A 232 6.80 -3.43 21.84
C LEU A 232 7.31 -4.84 21.52
N GLY A 233 8.42 -4.97 20.80
CA GLY A 233 9.06 -6.27 20.52
C GLY A 233 9.52 -6.98 21.79
N TRP A 234 10.08 -6.24 22.75
CA TRP A 234 10.45 -6.81 24.05
C TRP A 234 9.21 -7.27 24.83
N LEU A 235 8.14 -6.46 24.90
CA LEU A 235 6.91 -6.79 25.63
C LEU A 235 6.21 -8.03 25.03
N GLU A 236 6.23 -8.16 23.71
CA GLU A 236 5.74 -9.34 22.99
C GLU A 236 6.51 -10.60 23.41
N ALA A 237 7.85 -10.54 23.42
CA ALA A 237 8.70 -11.66 23.84
C ALA A 237 8.48 -12.06 25.32
N HIS A 238 7.99 -11.13 26.14
CA HIS A 238 7.67 -11.33 27.56
C HIS A 238 6.19 -11.59 27.83
N GLY A 239 5.42 -11.99 26.80
CA GLY A 239 4.07 -12.54 26.95
C GLY A 239 2.97 -11.50 27.15
N VAL A 240 3.21 -10.21 26.88
CA VAL A 240 2.15 -9.21 26.87
C VAL A 240 1.19 -9.48 25.71
N ALA A 241 -0.11 -9.40 25.98
CA ALA A 241 -1.13 -9.70 25.00
C ALA A 241 -1.03 -8.79 23.77
N ARG A 242 -1.00 -9.40 22.57
CA ARG A 242 -0.92 -8.68 21.28
C ARG A 242 -1.91 -7.53 21.17
N ALA A 243 -3.16 -7.72 21.61
CA ALA A 243 -4.18 -6.66 21.55
C ALA A 243 -3.75 -5.38 22.28
N ALA A 244 -3.21 -5.51 23.50
CA ALA A 244 -2.72 -4.35 24.24
C ALA A 244 -1.53 -3.67 23.56
N LEU A 245 -0.66 -4.44 22.90
CA LEU A 245 0.48 -3.91 22.14
C LEU A 245 0.02 -3.19 20.86
N MET A 246 -1.01 -3.72 20.18
CA MET A 246 -1.65 -3.06 19.04
C MET A 246 -2.28 -1.73 19.48
N ASP A 247 -2.98 -1.70 20.61
CA ASP A 247 -3.60 -0.47 21.13
C ASP A 247 -2.57 0.63 21.38
N ILE A 248 -1.39 0.28 21.91
CA ILE A 248 -0.27 1.21 22.13
C ILE A 248 0.27 1.73 20.79
N ALA A 249 0.54 0.83 19.84
CA ALA A 249 1.07 1.20 18.53
C ALA A 249 0.10 2.09 17.74
N LEU A 250 -1.19 1.74 17.71
CA LEU A 250 -2.23 2.53 17.05
C LEU A 250 -2.52 3.83 17.80
N GLY A 251 -2.41 3.85 19.14
CA GLY A 251 -2.48 5.06 19.95
C GLY A 251 -1.40 6.08 19.55
N ALA A 252 -0.16 5.62 19.38
CA ALA A 252 0.95 6.44 18.91
C ALA A 252 0.73 7.00 17.50
N ILE A 253 0.26 6.16 16.59
CA ILE A 253 -0.09 6.60 15.24
C ILE A 253 -1.20 7.65 15.34
N ARG A 254 -2.26 7.46 16.12
CA ARG A 254 -3.29 8.50 16.30
C ARG A 254 -2.73 9.84 16.82
N ALA A 255 -1.73 9.78 17.71
CA ALA A 255 -1.13 10.96 18.32
C ALA A 255 -0.26 11.80 17.36
N GLY A 256 0.14 11.25 16.21
CA GLY A 256 0.96 11.98 15.25
C GLY A 256 2.44 11.59 15.23
N ASP A 257 2.86 10.66 16.08
CA ASP A 257 4.26 10.30 16.27
C ASP A 257 4.90 9.66 15.01
N ASP A 258 6.23 9.60 15.00
CA ASP A 258 7.02 8.92 13.97
C ASP A 258 6.58 7.45 13.83
N ALA A 259 5.91 7.17 12.72
CA ALA A 259 5.21 5.91 12.49
C ALA A 259 6.10 4.86 11.82
N TYR A 260 7.24 5.22 11.19
CA TYR A 260 7.92 4.32 10.26
C TYR A 260 8.41 3.03 10.92
N ALA A 261 9.12 3.15 12.05
CA ALA A 261 9.58 1.97 12.80
C ALA A 261 8.42 1.17 13.43
N VAL A 262 7.35 1.86 13.83
CA VAL A 262 6.14 1.21 14.37
C VAL A 262 5.41 0.43 13.29
N LEU A 263 5.37 0.92 12.04
CA LEU A 263 4.76 0.24 10.89
C LEU A 263 5.43 -1.09 10.58
N SER A 264 6.77 -1.16 10.63
CA SER A 264 7.48 -2.44 10.45
C SER A 264 7.15 -3.44 11.57
N TRP A 265 6.94 -2.96 12.81
CA TRP A 265 6.45 -3.84 13.87
C TRP A 265 4.99 -4.27 13.64
N LEU A 266 4.10 -3.36 13.23
CA LEU A 266 2.70 -3.67 12.89
C LEU A 266 2.59 -4.70 11.76
N ALA A 267 3.42 -4.57 10.71
CA ALA A 267 3.44 -5.49 9.58
C ALA A 267 3.68 -6.94 10.04
N ARG A 268 4.66 -7.16 10.94
CA ARG A 268 4.97 -8.47 11.53
C ARG A 268 3.79 -9.08 12.28
N GLN A 269 2.98 -8.25 12.93
CA GLN A 269 1.78 -8.68 13.64
C GLN A 269 0.65 -9.08 12.69
N LEU A 270 0.68 -8.61 11.44
CA LEU A 270 -0.33 -8.82 10.40
C LEU A 270 0.14 -9.77 9.29
N THR A 271 1.04 -10.71 9.60
CA THR A 271 1.57 -11.69 8.62
C THR A 271 0.62 -12.86 8.31
N THR A 272 -0.54 -12.93 8.96
CA THR A 272 -1.49 -14.04 8.79
C THR A 272 -2.91 -13.55 8.49
N ARG A 273 -3.70 -14.39 7.81
CA ARG A 273 -5.12 -14.10 7.53
C ARG A 273 -5.90 -13.79 8.82
N ALA A 274 -5.74 -14.63 9.85
CA ALA A 274 -6.44 -14.46 11.12
C ALA A 274 -6.08 -13.14 11.82
N ALA A 275 -4.83 -12.68 11.67
CA ALA A 275 -4.42 -11.38 12.18
C ALA A 275 -5.09 -10.22 11.43
N TRP A 276 -5.18 -10.29 10.10
CA TRP A 276 -5.94 -9.30 9.31
C TRP A 276 -7.43 -9.31 9.63
N ASP A 277 -8.05 -10.48 9.72
CA ASP A 277 -9.48 -10.62 10.06
C ASP A 277 -9.78 -9.99 11.45
N LYS A 278 -8.83 -10.05 12.39
CA LYS A 278 -9.00 -9.54 13.76
C LYS A 278 -8.60 -8.06 13.94
N HIS A 279 -7.49 -7.63 13.33
CA HIS A 279 -6.84 -6.34 13.62
C HIS A 279 -6.69 -5.44 12.39
N GLY A 280 -6.91 -5.96 11.18
CA GLY A 280 -6.70 -5.24 9.93
C GLY A 280 -7.60 -4.01 9.78
N LEU A 281 -8.89 -4.16 10.11
CA LEU A 281 -9.86 -3.06 10.02
C LEU A 281 -9.45 -1.89 10.91
N GLU A 282 -9.18 -2.13 12.19
CA GLU A 282 -8.80 -1.07 13.14
C GLU A 282 -7.49 -0.38 12.73
N THR A 283 -6.51 -1.16 12.28
CA THR A 283 -5.21 -0.66 11.82
C THR A 283 -5.38 0.26 10.60
N LEU A 284 -6.11 -0.20 9.59
CA LEU A 284 -6.36 0.58 8.37
C LEU A 284 -7.25 1.80 8.64
N SER A 285 -8.29 1.68 9.47
CA SER A 285 -9.13 2.81 9.89
C SER A 285 -8.30 3.90 10.57
N THR A 286 -7.36 3.50 11.45
CA THR A 286 -6.48 4.43 12.15
C THR A 286 -5.60 5.22 11.16
N LEU A 287 -4.93 4.52 10.24
CA LEU A 287 -4.09 5.17 9.23
C LEU A 287 -4.92 6.04 8.26
N MET A 288 -6.09 5.56 7.86
CA MET A 288 -6.99 6.26 6.95
C MET A 288 -7.52 7.56 7.57
N SER A 289 -7.83 7.56 8.86
CA SER A 289 -8.27 8.77 9.57
C SER A 289 -7.21 9.88 9.57
N ARG A 290 -5.93 9.50 9.52
CA ARG A 290 -4.79 10.41 9.40
C ARG A 290 -4.41 10.74 7.96
N ARG A 291 -5.10 10.17 6.96
CA ARG A 291 -4.73 10.25 5.54
C ARG A 291 -3.29 9.78 5.27
N ALA A 292 -2.82 8.80 6.06
CA ALA A 292 -1.48 8.21 5.96
C ALA A 292 -1.44 7.17 4.81
N PHE A 293 -1.69 7.62 3.58
CA PHE A 293 -1.88 6.74 2.43
C PHE A 293 -0.60 6.00 2.05
N SER A 294 0.56 6.66 2.11
CA SER A 294 1.88 6.03 1.90
C SER A 294 2.11 4.88 2.87
N GLU A 295 1.81 5.12 4.15
CA GLU A 295 2.00 4.19 5.26
C GLU A 295 1.06 2.98 5.13
N ILE A 296 -0.16 3.17 4.62
CA ILE A 296 -1.08 2.06 4.29
C ILE A 296 -0.48 1.17 3.20
N GLY A 297 0.07 1.77 2.14
CA GLY A 297 0.73 1.05 1.05
C GLY A 297 1.95 0.27 1.55
N GLU A 298 2.81 0.92 2.32
CA GLU A 298 4.00 0.30 2.94
C GLU A 298 3.63 -0.84 3.89
N LEU A 299 2.64 -0.64 4.78
CA LEU A 299 2.19 -1.67 5.71
C LEU A 299 1.76 -2.95 4.97
N VAL A 300 0.94 -2.80 3.92
CA VAL A 300 0.46 -3.95 3.15
C VAL A 300 1.60 -4.61 2.37
N THR A 301 2.50 -3.85 1.76
CA THR A 301 3.67 -4.39 1.05
C THR A 301 4.61 -5.14 2.02
N LEU A 302 4.87 -4.60 3.20
CA LEU A 302 5.70 -5.26 4.22
C LEU A 302 5.03 -6.54 4.73
N ALA A 303 3.75 -6.48 5.12
CA ALA A 303 3.01 -7.65 5.61
C ALA A 303 2.93 -8.76 4.53
N TRP A 304 2.75 -8.37 3.26
CA TRP A 304 2.77 -9.29 2.12
C TRP A 304 4.14 -9.93 1.92
N SER A 305 5.21 -9.12 1.94
CA SER A 305 6.59 -9.61 1.79
C SER A 305 6.96 -10.58 2.92
N GLU A 306 6.66 -10.22 4.17
CA GLU A 306 6.93 -11.07 5.33
C GLU A 306 6.11 -12.36 5.33
N ALA A 307 4.85 -12.31 4.91
CA ALA A 307 4.02 -13.51 4.77
C ALA A 307 4.56 -14.50 3.71
N SER A 308 5.33 -14.02 2.72
CA SER A 308 6.00 -14.86 1.73
C SER A 308 7.32 -15.49 2.21
N GLN A 309 7.89 -14.99 3.31
CA GLN A 309 9.18 -15.49 3.80
C GLN A 309 9.04 -16.95 4.28
N GLY A 310 9.89 -17.83 3.73
CA GLY A 310 9.88 -19.26 4.03
C GLY A 310 9.39 -20.14 2.87
N GLY A 311 9.22 -19.61 1.66
CA GLY A 311 8.94 -20.38 0.44
C GLY A 311 7.55 -21.02 0.40
N LYS A 312 6.67 -20.65 1.34
CA LYS A 312 5.27 -21.04 1.33
C LYS A 312 4.52 -20.10 0.41
N GLU A 313 3.77 -20.67 -0.52
CA GLU A 313 2.85 -19.92 -1.37
C GLU A 313 1.88 -19.14 -0.48
N ILE A 314 1.80 -17.82 -0.66
CA ILE A 314 0.89 -16.99 0.13
C ILE A 314 -0.53 -17.48 -0.13
N SER A 315 -1.23 -17.85 0.94
CA SER A 315 -2.61 -18.30 0.80
C SER A 315 -3.46 -17.19 0.19
N ARG A 316 -4.23 -17.49 -0.85
CA ARG A 316 -5.21 -16.57 -1.46
C ARG A 316 -6.11 -15.87 -0.43
N GLY A 317 -6.44 -16.57 0.66
CA GLY A 317 -7.24 -16.02 1.76
C GLY A 317 -6.55 -14.91 2.57
N PHE A 318 -5.23 -14.72 2.45
CA PHE A 318 -4.50 -13.62 3.08
C PHE A 318 -4.81 -12.29 2.38
N LEU A 319 -4.69 -12.25 1.05
CA LEU A 319 -5.00 -11.06 0.27
C LEU A 319 -6.48 -10.69 0.37
N GLU A 320 -7.35 -11.71 0.38
CA GLU A 320 -8.78 -11.52 0.60
C GLU A 320 -9.06 -10.83 1.94
N ALA A 321 -8.37 -11.21 3.02
CA ALA A 321 -8.55 -10.58 4.33
C ALA A 321 -8.09 -9.11 4.35
N ILE A 322 -6.98 -8.79 3.67
CA ILE A 322 -6.52 -7.40 3.47
C ILE A 322 -7.59 -6.58 2.74
N GLN A 323 -8.07 -7.09 1.61
CA GLN A 323 -9.08 -6.40 0.81
C GLN A 323 -10.41 -6.26 1.55
N VAL A 324 -10.86 -7.27 2.31
CA VAL A 324 -12.07 -7.17 3.14
C VAL A 324 -11.91 -6.07 4.19
N ALA A 325 -10.77 -6.04 4.90
CA ALA A 325 -10.50 -4.98 5.87
C ALA A 325 -10.54 -3.59 5.22
N PHE A 326 -9.87 -3.42 4.08
CA PHE A 326 -9.85 -2.15 3.36
C PHE A 326 -11.23 -1.74 2.81
N ALA A 327 -11.99 -2.68 2.26
CA ALA A 327 -13.36 -2.46 1.80
C ALA A 327 -14.26 -1.98 2.95
N LEU A 328 -14.14 -2.57 4.14
CA LEU A 328 -14.89 -2.17 5.33
C LEU A 328 -14.51 -0.76 5.80
N VAL A 329 -13.24 -0.35 5.70
CA VAL A 329 -12.81 1.03 5.95
C VAL A 329 -13.52 1.99 4.99
N LEU A 330 -13.47 1.72 3.68
CA LEU A 330 -14.09 2.56 2.66
C LEU A 330 -15.61 2.65 2.84
N LEU A 331 -16.27 1.54 3.18
CA LEU A 331 -17.70 1.52 3.50
C LEU A 331 -18.04 2.34 4.75
N GLY A 332 -17.19 2.26 5.79
CA GLY A 332 -17.29 3.09 6.97
C GLY A 332 -17.22 4.58 6.63
N MET A 333 -16.21 4.97 5.84
CA MET A 333 -16.04 6.35 5.35
C MET A 333 -17.24 6.82 4.53
N ALA A 334 -17.74 5.99 3.61
CA ALA A 334 -18.90 6.33 2.77
C ALA A 334 -20.14 6.57 3.64
N ARG A 335 -20.40 5.70 4.61
CA ARG A 335 -21.54 5.83 5.54
C ARG A 335 -21.44 7.09 6.39
N GLU A 336 -20.26 7.36 6.96
CA GLU A 336 -20.02 8.56 7.78
C GLU A 336 -20.14 9.85 6.95
N ALA A 337 -19.66 9.84 5.71
CA ALA A 337 -19.78 10.96 4.80
C ALA A 337 -21.25 11.22 4.43
N LEU A 338 -22.01 10.17 4.09
CA LEU A 338 -23.44 10.27 3.81
C LEU A 338 -24.24 10.79 5.02
N ALA A 339 -23.98 10.24 6.21
CA ALA A 339 -24.64 10.68 7.44
C ALA A 339 -24.35 12.16 7.77
N ALA A 340 -23.18 12.65 7.37
CA ALA A 340 -22.77 14.05 7.53
C ALA A 340 -23.16 14.95 6.35
N GLY A 341 -23.86 14.45 5.32
CA GLY A 341 -24.19 15.20 4.10
C GLY A 341 -22.97 15.59 3.25
N ARG A 342 -21.81 14.92 3.44
CA ARG A 342 -20.56 15.18 2.71
C ARG A 342 -20.47 14.33 1.45
N GLU A 343 -21.19 14.72 0.41
CA GLU A 343 -21.28 13.95 -0.85
C GLU A 343 -19.90 13.63 -1.47
N ALA A 344 -18.99 14.61 -1.53
CA ALA A 344 -17.66 14.40 -2.08
C ALA A 344 -16.89 13.26 -1.38
N GLY A 345 -17.01 13.16 -0.06
CA GLY A 345 -16.38 12.09 0.71
C GLY A 345 -17.02 10.72 0.46
N ALA A 346 -18.34 10.67 0.29
CA ALA A 346 -19.05 9.44 -0.03
C ALA A 346 -18.68 8.94 -1.43
N THR A 347 -18.68 9.85 -2.40
CA THR A 347 -18.29 9.61 -3.80
C THR A 347 -16.84 9.11 -3.90
N ALA A 348 -15.91 9.74 -3.18
CA ALA A 348 -14.51 9.31 -3.13
C ALA A 348 -14.36 7.89 -2.59
N ALA A 349 -14.99 7.59 -1.44
CA ALA A 349 -14.94 6.28 -0.82
C ALA A 349 -15.59 5.18 -1.68
N LEU A 350 -16.72 5.47 -2.33
CA LEU A 350 -17.41 4.54 -3.22
C LEU A 350 -16.66 4.30 -4.53
N SER A 351 -16.00 5.32 -5.08
CA SER A 351 -15.15 5.16 -6.26
C SER A 351 -13.92 4.31 -5.92
N ALA A 352 -13.26 4.58 -4.78
CA ALA A 352 -12.17 3.74 -4.30
C ALA A 352 -12.61 2.30 -4.03
N LEU A 353 -13.82 2.09 -3.50
CA LEU A 353 -14.38 0.76 -3.31
C LEU A 353 -14.59 0.05 -4.65
N ALA A 354 -15.07 0.76 -5.68
CA ALA A 354 -15.21 0.19 -7.02
C ALA A 354 -13.84 -0.19 -7.63
N CYS A 355 -12.80 0.62 -7.41
CA CYS A 355 -11.43 0.27 -7.79
C CYS A 355 -10.92 -0.98 -7.06
N LEU A 356 -11.34 -1.20 -5.82
CA LEU A 356 -10.89 -2.36 -5.05
C LEU A 356 -11.39 -3.68 -5.64
N ASP A 357 -12.50 -3.62 -6.39
CA ASP A 357 -13.32 -4.76 -6.76
C ASP A 357 -13.80 -5.53 -5.51
N PRO A 358 -14.82 -5.01 -4.82
CA PRO A 358 -15.10 -5.34 -3.42
C PRO A 358 -15.42 -6.83 -3.22
N PRO A 359 -14.80 -7.50 -2.22
CA PRO A 359 -15.06 -8.92 -1.95
C PRO A 359 -16.52 -9.23 -1.63
N SER A 360 -17.00 -10.41 -2.02
CA SER A 360 -18.39 -10.85 -1.80
C SER A 360 -18.87 -10.76 -0.34
N ARG A 361 -17.95 -10.91 0.62
CA ARG A 361 -18.22 -10.82 2.06
C ARG A 361 -18.76 -9.45 2.49
N VAL A 362 -18.45 -8.37 1.76
CA VAL A 362 -18.95 -7.02 2.09
C VAL A 362 -20.30 -6.69 1.43
N SER A 363 -20.91 -7.64 0.72
CA SER A 363 -22.20 -7.46 0.02
C SER A 363 -23.27 -6.84 0.89
N ARG A 364 -23.47 -7.37 2.09
CA ARG A 364 -24.48 -6.85 3.02
C ARG A 364 -24.24 -5.38 3.37
N ALA A 365 -22.99 -5.02 3.67
CA ALA A 365 -22.63 -3.65 4.04
C ALA A 365 -22.81 -2.67 2.86
N VAL A 366 -22.53 -3.10 1.62
CA VAL A 366 -22.83 -2.31 0.42
C VAL A 366 -24.34 -2.08 0.27
N HIS A 367 -25.17 -3.12 0.40
CA HIS A 367 -26.63 -2.99 0.29
C HIS A 367 -27.23 -2.10 1.40
N GLU A 368 -26.62 -2.07 2.58
CA GLU A 368 -27.05 -1.22 3.68
C GLU A 368 -26.86 0.28 3.37
N LEU A 369 -25.93 0.66 2.49
CA LEU A 369 -25.74 2.07 2.09
C LEU A 369 -26.95 2.66 1.37
N ARG A 370 -27.74 1.85 0.64
CA ARG A 370 -28.99 2.32 0.00
C ARG A 370 -30.02 2.84 0.99
N ARG A 371 -29.94 2.40 2.25
CA ARG A 371 -30.89 2.80 3.30
C ARG A 371 -30.53 4.14 3.92
N VAL A 372 -29.36 4.69 3.61
CA VAL A 372 -28.93 5.99 4.13
C VAL A 372 -29.66 7.09 3.35
N PRO A 373 -30.50 7.91 4.01
CA PRO A 373 -31.25 8.97 3.35
C PRO A 373 -30.32 10.09 2.88
N GLY A 374 -30.74 10.84 1.85
CA GLY A 374 -30.03 12.05 1.40
C GLY A 374 -28.88 11.80 0.42
N ALA A 375 -28.77 10.61 -0.16
CA ALA A 375 -27.83 10.35 -1.25
C ALA A 375 -28.27 11.07 -2.54
N SER A 376 -27.36 11.82 -3.16
CA SER A 376 -27.57 12.39 -4.49
C SER A 376 -27.61 11.31 -5.58
N PRO A 377 -28.15 11.60 -6.78
CA PRO A 377 -28.22 10.65 -7.88
C PRO A 377 -26.87 9.99 -8.21
N ASP A 378 -25.78 10.75 -8.16
CA ASP A 378 -24.42 10.26 -8.42
C ASP A 378 -23.97 9.23 -7.39
N VAL A 379 -24.25 9.50 -6.10
CA VAL A 379 -23.93 8.56 -5.03
C VAL A 379 -24.76 7.29 -5.17
N VAL A 380 -26.04 7.40 -5.56
CA VAL A 380 -26.90 6.25 -5.82
C VAL A 380 -26.37 5.39 -6.96
N GLU A 381 -25.90 5.99 -8.05
CA GLU A 381 -25.27 5.25 -9.16
C GLU A 381 -23.97 4.56 -8.71
N LEU A 382 -23.13 5.22 -7.91
CA LEU A 382 -21.91 4.59 -7.39
C LEU A 382 -22.20 3.45 -6.40
N ILE A 383 -23.27 3.54 -5.60
CA ILE A 383 -23.75 2.42 -4.79
C ILE A 383 -24.19 1.27 -5.71
N ALA A 384 -24.93 1.56 -6.79
CA ALA A 384 -25.36 0.54 -7.76
C ALA A 384 -24.18 -0.15 -8.48
N VAL A 385 -23.14 0.61 -8.85
CA VAL A 385 -21.89 0.05 -9.40
C VAL A 385 -21.28 -0.95 -8.43
N ASN A 386 -21.10 -0.55 -7.17
CA ASN A 386 -20.51 -1.42 -6.15
C ASN A 386 -21.38 -2.66 -5.86
N GLU A 387 -22.71 -2.52 -5.81
CA GLU A 387 -23.61 -3.68 -5.66
C GLU A 387 -23.46 -4.68 -6.81
N ARG A 388 -23.34 -4.20 -8.04
CA ARG A 388 -23.12 -5.06 -9.20
C ARG A 388 -21.76 -5.74 -9.11
N LEU A 389 -20.70 -5.00 -8.78
CA LEU A 389 -19.36 -5.58 -8.64
C LEU A 389 -19.36 -6.69 -7.58
N VAL A 390 -19.98 -6.47 -6.42
CA VAL A 390 -20.06 -7.51 -5.38
C VAL A 390 -20.84 -8.76 -5.84
N LYS A 391 -21.86 -8.61 -6.71
CA LYS A 391 -22.71 -9.72 -7.18
C LYS A 391 -22.13 -10.46 -8.39
N HIS A 392 -21.50 -9.73 -9.30
CA HIS A 392 -21.22 -10.17 -10.67
C HIS A 392 -19.77 -10.01 -11.07
N SER A 393 -18.95 -9.31 -10.28
CA SER A 393 -17.52 -9.35 -10.54
C SER A 393 -17.03 -10.79 -10.34
N ASP A 394 -16.19 -11.25 -11.26
CA ASP A 394 -15.28 -12.37 -11.04
C ASP A 394 -14.23 -12.03 -9.96
N ALA A 395 -14.65 -11.48 -8.82
CA ALA A 395 -13.89 -11.22 -7.59
C ALA A 395 -13.42 -12.53 -6.93
N ARG A 396 -13.12 -13.53 -7.75
CA ARG A 396 -12.39 -14.73 -7.42
C ARG A 396 -11.01 -14.32 -6.91
N ASP A 397 -10.32 -13.36 -7.51
CA ASP A 397 -8.92 -13.12 -7.17
C ASP A 397 -8.72 -11.76 -6.52
N ALA A 398 -8.74 -11.75 -5.18
CA ALA A 398 -8.17 -10.64 -4.42
C ALA A 398 -6.78 -10.33 -4.98
N SER A 399 -6.53 -9.07 -5.31
CA SER A 399 -5.32 -8.62 -6.01
C SER A 399 -4.70 -7.40 -5.33
N LEU A 400 -3.37 -7.35 -5.35
CA LEU A 400 -2.62 -6.20 -4.86
C LEU A 400 -2.82 -5.00 -5.79
N GLU A 401 -3.00 -5.22 -7.10
CA GLU A 401 -3.33 -4.16 -8.06
C GLU A 401 -4.64 -3.46 -7.69
N GLY A 402 -5.69 -4.21 -7.34
CA GLY A 402 -6.97 -3.62 -6.91
C GLY A 402 -6.83 -2.80 -5.62
N PHE A 403 -6.05 -3.29 -4.65
CA PHE A 403 -5.74 -2.54 -3.44
C PHE A 403 -5.01 -1.23 -3.72
N VAL A 404 -3.93 -1.27 -4.51
CA VAL A 404 -3.14 -0.09 -4.89
C VAL A 404 -3.98 0.92 -5.67
N ALA A 405 -4.80 0.46 -6.63
CA ALA A 405 -5.71 1.31 -7.38
C ALA A 405 -6.73 2.01 -6.48
N ALA A 406 -7.32 1.29 -5.53
CA ALA A 406 -8.26 1.87 -4.56
C ALA A 406 -7.58 2.87 -3.62
N LEU A 407 -6.36 2.59 -3.16
CA LEU A 407 -5.56 3.48 -2.34
C LEU A 407 -5.22 4.79 -3.06
N HIS A 408 -4.83 4.70 -4.33
CA HIS A 408 -4.61 5.89 -5.17
C HIS A 408 -5.90 6.67 -5.40
N ALA A 409 -7.00 6.00 -5.73
CA ALA A 409 -8.28 6.66 -5.97
C ALA A 409 -8.77 7.44 -4.75
N ILE A 410 -8.64 6.90 -3.53
CA ILE A 410 -9.03 7.62 -2.32
C ILE A 410 -8.06 8.75 -1.98
N ALA A 411 -6.75 8.57 -2.22
CA ALA A 411 -5.74 9.61 -1.98
C ALA A 411 -5.96 10.81 -2.90
N ASP A 412 -6.12 10.57 -4.21
CA ASP A 412 -6.40 11.58 -5.24
C ASP A 412 -7.69 12.37 -4.96
N ALA A 413 -8.73 11.69 -4.50
CA ALA A 413 -10.00 12.35 -4.20
C ALA A 413 -9.95 13.17 -2.90
N SER A 414 -9.03 12.84 -1.99
CA SER A 414 -8.88 13.47 -0.67
C SER A 414 -7.86 14.62 -0.63
N SER A 415 -6.99 14.74 -1.64
CA SER A 415 -6.10 15.89 -1.88
C SER A 415 -6.87 17.06 -2.47
#